data_AF-A0A2N9M2I4-F1
#
_entry.id   AF-A0A2N9M2I4-F1
#
_cell.length_a   1.000
_cell.length_b   1.000
_cell.length_c   1.000
_cell.angle_alpha   90.00
_cell.angle_beta   90.00
_cell.angle_gamma   90.00
#
_symmetry.space_group_name_H-M   'P 1'
#
loop_
_entity.id
_entity.type
_entity.pdbx_description
1 polymer ?
#
loop_
_entity_poly.entity_id
_entity_poly.type
_entity_poly.pdbx_seq_one_letter_code
_entity_poly.pdbx_strand_id
1 'polypeptide(L)'
;MGKIWNQLRELRSHLAGHFMYDVLKWAVLLGASVMTAAIVRWIQGLRHAPQQDLLGYIILAILVFIALTLCVFSIMLKKRFSEKDSTPTIAPLPEAPPEPEKEAEAAPLKPPPTVDLHGSIENIYFLGASAPYLVNYSVYVKLRITNHGPDEAVITKWYLYISIGETDKVQGNSVDLPANLAIKRPDTNYLLMPQNFRYESLQPDLTKVPLSEPYRKGIPKEGWVRFDPSDYGSAPPVNGAFFIYLEDSLGNVHWITRKPQSYKVDGELIQLPDSPTMSLSSGT
;
A
#
# COMPACT_ATOMS: atom_id res chain seq x y z
N MET A 1 28.81 -8.50 -26.57
CA MET A 1 27.92 -7.34 -26.84
C MET A 1 26.44 -7.58 -26.51
N GLY A 2 25.90 -8.81 -26.50
CA GLY A 2 24.47 -9.05 -26.25
C GLY A 2 23.95 -8.72 -24.83
N LYS A 3 24.79 -8.83 -23.79
CA LYS A 3 24.40 -8.59 -22.39
C LYS A 3 24.05 -7.12 -22.11
N ILE A 4 24.81 -6.19 -22.69
CA ILE A 4 24.60 -4.74 -22.54
C ILE A 4 23.33 -4.30 -23.29
N TRP A 5 23.04 -4.91 -24.44
CA TRP A 5 21.84 -4.60 -25.22
C TRP A 5 20.56 -5.07 -24.53
N ASN A 6 20.58 -6.22 -23.85
CA ASN A 6 19.43 -6.69 -23.06
C ASN A 6 19.21 -5.81 -21.82
N GLN A 7 20.28 -5.41 -21.12
CA GLN A 7 20.17 -4.47 -19.99
C GLN A 7 19.64 -3.10 -20.41
N LEU A 8 20.07 -2.56 -21.56
CA LEU A 8 19.53 -1.31 -22.13
C LEU A 8 18.06 -1.44 -22.55
N ARG A 9 17.63 -2.62 -23.01
CA ARG A 9 16.24 -2.88 -23.39
C ARG A 9 15.32 -2.97 -22.17
N GLU A 10 15.77 -3.62 -21.10
CA GLU A 10 15.10 -3.66 -19.80
C GLU A 10 15.00 -2.28 -19.15
N LEU A 11 16.11 -1.52 -19.15
CA LEU A 11 16.12 -0.14 -18.64
C LEU A 11 15.15 0.75 -19.43
N ARG A 12 15.10 0.57 -20.77
CA ARG A 12 14.19 1.32 -21.65
C ARG A 12 12.72 0.97 -21.40
N SER A 13 12.37 -0.29 -21.14
CA SER A 13 10.98 -0.66 -20.79
C SER A 13 10.57 -0.13 -19.42
N HIS A 14 11.48 -0.13 -18.43
CA HIS A 14 11.22 0.42 -17.09
C HIS A 14 11.08 1.95 -17.12
N LEU A 15 11.98 2.64 -17.83
CA LEU A 15 11.94 4.10 -18.00
C LEU A 15 10.72 4.54 -18.82
N ALA A 16 10.31 3.77 -19.84
CA ALA A 16 9.15 4.10 -20.65
C ALA A 16 7.84 4.06 -19.83
N GLY A 17 7.69 3.12 -18.90
CA GLY A 17 6.51 3.02 -18.05
C GLY A 17 6.37 4.19 -17.07
N HIS A 18 7.45 4.52 -16.35
CA HIS A 18 7.46 5.64 -15.41
C HIS A 18 7.39 7.01 -16.10
N PHE A 19 8.13 7.20 -17.19
CA PHE A 19 8.12 8.46 -17.95
C PHE A 19 6.77 8.71 -18.62
N MET A 20 6.09 7.69 -19.18
CA MET A 20 4.73 7.87 -19.69
C MET A 20 3.75 8.27 -18.60
N TYR A 21 3.87 7.67 -17.41
CA TYR A 21 2.99 7.99 -16.29
C TYR A 21 3.23 9.42 -15.77
N ASP A 22 4.49 9.84 -15.63
CA ASP A 22 4.82 11.20 -15.23
C ASP A 22 4.43 12.22 -16.30
N VAL A 23 4.67 11.95 -17.58
CA VAL A 23 4.21 12.82 -18.68
C VAL A 23 2.69 12.89 -18.71
N LEU A 24 1.96 11.78 -18.49
CA LEU A 24 0.50 11.78 -18.43
C LEU A 24 -0.01 12.56 -17.20
N LYS A 25 0.65 12.41 -16.05
CA LYS A 25 0.34 13.14 -14.81
C LYS A 25 0.57 14.64 -15.00
N TRP A 26 1.71 15.05 -15.56
CA TRP A 26 2.00 16.45 -15.88
C TRP A 26 1.08 16.99 -16.98
N ALA A 27 0.72 16.20 -17.99
CA ALA A 27 -0.24 16.60 -19.01
C ALA A 27 -1.65 16.77 -18.43
N VAL A 28 -2.06 15.95 -17.47
CA VAL A 28 -3.34 16.09 -16.76
C VAL A 28 -3.32 17.29 -15.82
N LEU A 29 -2.22 17.52 -15.09
CA LEU A 29 -2.09 18.68 -14.18
C LEU A 29 -2.00 20.01 -14.94
N LEU A 30 -1.17 20.07 -15.99
CA LEU A 30 -1.06 21.24 -16.88
C LEU A 30 -2.36 21.43 -17.66
N GLY A 31 -2.94 20.36 -18.19
CA GLY A 31 -4.24 20.36 -18.86
C GLY A 31 -5.34 20.86 -17.94
N ALA A 32 -5.41 20.39 -16.70
CA ALA A 32 -6.36 20.86 -15.70
C ALA A 32 -6.15 22.33 -15.35
N SER A 33 -4.90 22.80 -15.22
CA SER A 33 -4.61 24.22 -14.93
C SER A 33 -5.03 25.17 -16.05
N VAL A 34 -4.75 24.81 -17.31
CA VAL A 34 -5.13 25.58 -18.50
C VAL A 34 -6.65 25.51 -18.73
N MET A 35 -7.24 24.32 -18.54
CA MET A 35 -8.69 24.13 -18.60
C MET A 35 -9.41 24.93 -17.51
N THR A 36 -8.87 25.01 -16.29
CA THR A 36 -9.51 25.76 -15.20
C THR A 36 -9.55 27.26 -15.52
N ALA A 37 -8.46 27.83 -16.03
CA ALA A 37 -8.44 29.22 -16.48
C ALA A 37 -9.40 29.47 -17.67
N ALA A 38 -9.48 28.53 -18.62
CA ALA A 38 -10.41 28.60 -19.74
C ALA A 38 -11.88 28.47 -19.30
N ILE A 39 -12.18 27.55 -18.37
CA ILE A 39 -13.51 27.33 -17.79
C ILE A 39 -13.94 28.57 -16.98
N VAL A 40 -13.05 29.15 -16.18
CA VAL A 40 -13.36 30.37 -15.42
C VAL A 40 -13.62 31.55 -16.37
N ARG A 41 -12.81 31.74 -17.41
CA ARG A 41 -13.06 32.77 -18.43
C ARG A 41 -14.34 32.51 -19.22
N TRP A 42 -14.66 31.26 -19.51
CA TRP A 42 -15.90 30.88 -20.18
C TRP A 42 -17.13 31.15 -19.30
N ILE A 43 -17.09 30.80 -18.02
CA ILE A 43 -18.15 31.11 -17.04
C ILE A 43 -18.32 32.62 -16.88
N GLN A 44 -17.23 33.39 -16.83
CA GLN A 44 -17.28 34.85 -16.77
C GLN A 44 -17.89 35.45 -18.05
N GLY A 45 -17.56 34.91 -19.22
CA GLY A 45 -18.14 35.29 -20.51
C GLY A 45 -19.64 34.96 -20.62
N LEU A 46 -20.06 33.80 -20.12
CA LEU A 46 -21.48 33.41 -20.07
C LEU A 46 -22.33 34.33 -19.20
N ARG A 47 -21.76 34.96 -18.16
CA ARG A 47 -22.48 35.95 -17.33
C ARG A 47 -22.80 37.26 -18.06
N HIS A 48 -22.11 37.56 -19.15
CA HIS A 48 -22.24 38.82 -19.89
C HIS A 48 -22.78 38.60 -21.32
N ALA A 49 -23.06 37.36 -21.71
CA ALA A 49 -23.56 37.02 -23.04
C ALA A 49 -25.08 37.29 -23.14
N PRO A 50 -25.56 37.94 -24.21
CA PRO A 50 -26.99 38.09 -24.46
C PRO A 50 -27.65 36.70 -24.58
N GLN A 51 -28.87 36.56 -24.04
CA GLN A 51 -29.57 35.26 -23.91
C GLN A 51 -29.68 34.43 -25.20
N GLN A 52 -29.59 35.06 -26.38
CA GLN A 52 -29.64 34.39 -27.67
C GLN A 52 -28.37 33.58 -28.01
N ASP A 53 -27.20 33.93 -27.43
CA ASP A 53 -25.93 33.22 -27.68
C ASP A 53 -25.65 32.09 -26.68
N LEU A 54 -26.36 32.08 -25.54
CA LEU A 54 -26.18 31.08 -24.48
C LEU A 54 -26.45 29.65 -24.97
N LEU A 55 -27.46 29.48 -25.82
CA LEU A 55 -27.84 28.17 -26.38
C LEU A 55 -26.71 27.60 -27.26
N GLY A 56 -26.06 28.45 -28.06
CA GLY A 56 -24.93 28.06 -28.90
C GLY A 56 -23.73 27.59 -28.08
N TYR A 57 -23.42 28.26 -26.98
CA TYR A 57 -22.34 27.84 -26.07
C TYR A 57 -22.65 26.53 -25.34
N ILE A 58 -23.90 26.30 -24.94
CA ILE A 58 -24.32 25.03 -24.31
C ILE A 58 -24.20 23.88 -25.30
N ILE A 59 -24.67 24.06 -26.54
CA ILE A 59 -24.55 23.05 -27.60
C ILE A 59 -23.08 22.72 -27.88
N LEU A 60 -22.22 23.74 -27.99
CA LEU A 60 -20.78 23.55 -28.20
C LEU A 60 -20.14 22.76 -27.05
N ALA A 61 -20.48 23.09 -25.79
CA ALA A 61 -19.96 22.38 -24.62
C ALA A 61 -20.36 20.90 -24.60
N ILE A 62 -21.62 20.60 -24.95
CA ILE A 62 -22.12 19.22 -25.06
C ILE A 62 -21.36 18.46 -26.16
N LEU A 63 -21.14 19.08 -27.33
CA LEU A 63 -20.40 18.46 -28.44
C LEU A 63 -18.95 18.15 -28.06
N VAL A 64 -18.27 19.06 -27.36
CA VAL A 64 -16.91 18.84 -26.87
C VAL A 64 -16.88 17.70 -25.84
N PHE A 65 -17.85 17.62 -24.94
CA PHE A 65 -17.95 16.54 -23.97
C PHE A 65 -18.20 15.18 -24.63
N ILE A 66 -19.07 15.12 -25.65
CA ILE A 66 -19.32 13.91 -26.43
C ILE A 66 -18.03 13.47 -27.16
N ALA A 67 -17.30 14.41 -27.79
CA ALA A 67 -16.05 14.10 -28.47
C ALA A 67 -14.98 13.54 -27.51
N LEU A 68 -14.85 14.13 -26.31
CA LEU A 68 -13.90 13.67 -25.29
C LEU A 68 -14.26 12.27 -24.77
N THR A 69 -15.54 12.02 -24.47
CA THR A 69 -16.01 10.71 -24.00
C THR A 69 -15.83 9.62 -25.06
N LEU A 70 -16.11 9.92 -26.33
CA LEU A 70 -15.85 9.01 -27.45
C LEU A 70 -14.35 8.72 -27.65
N CYS A 71 -13.49 9.71 -27.43
CA CYS A 71 -12.03 9.54 -27.51
C CYS A 71 -11.53 8.61 -26.39
N VAL A 72 -11.94 8.84 -25.14
CA VAL A 72 -11.62 7.97 -24.01
C VAL A 72 -12.14 6.56 -24.21
N PHE A 73 -13.37 6.41 -24.70
CA PHE A 73 -13.96 5.10 -25.00
C PHE A 73 -13.19 4.36 -26.10
N SER A 74 -12.73 5.08 -27.14
CA SER A 74 -11.90 4.51 -28.21
C SER A 74 -10.54 4.02 -27.70
N ILE A 75 -9.92 4.74 -26.76
CA ILE A 75 -8.67 4.33 -26.11
C ILE A 75 -8.88 3.08 -25.24
N MET A 76 -9.97 3.04 -24.46
CA MET A 76 -10.35 1.90 -23.64
C MET A 76 -10.63 0.64 -24.49
N LEU A 77 -11.33 0.79 -25.62
CA LEU A 77 -11.56 -0.31 -26.55
C LEU A 77 -10.25 -0.84 -27.15
N LYS A 78 -9.36 0.05 -27.61
CA LYS A 78 -8.04 -0.36 -28.12
C LYS A 78 -7.22 -1.15 -27.08
N LYS A 79 -7.27 -0.76 -25.81
CA LYS A 79 -6.63 -1.53 -24.72
C LYS A 79 -7.23 -2.93 -24.57
N ARG A 80 -8.56 -3.06 -24.56
CA ARG A 80 -9.22 -4.37 -24.45
C ARG A 80 -8.94 -5.30 -25.63
N PHE A 81 -8.78 -4.77 -26.84
CA PHE A 81 -8.42 -5.59 -28.01
C PHE A 81 -6.94 -5.97 -28.01
N SER A 82 -6.05 -5.09 -27.55
CA SER A 82 -4.61 -5.39 -27.47
C SER A 82 -4.25 -6.44 -26.41
N GLU A 83 -5.10 -6.64 -25.41
CA GLU A 83 -4.87 -7.62 -24.32
C GLU A 83 -5.36 -9.04 -24.69
N LYS A 84 -6.17 -9.17 -25.75
CA LYS A 84 -6.80 -10.44 -26.16
C LYS A 84 -5.94 -11.30 -27.09
N ASP A 85 -4.83 -10.76 -27.60
CA ASP A 85 -3.93 -11.47 -28.55
C ASP A 85 -2.72 -12.14 -27.89
N SER A 86 -2.47 -11.89 -26.59
CA SER A 86 -1.44 -12.60 -25.82
C SER A 86 -2.00 -13.93 -25.28
N THR A 87 -2.19 -14.89 -26.18
CA THR A 87 -2.27 -16.30 -25.77
C THR A 87 -0.90 -16.66 -25.19
N PRO A 88 -0.77 -17.07 -23.92
CA PRO A 88 0.52 -17.50 -23.39
C PRO A 88 0.94 -18.75 -24.16
N THR A 89 1.97 -18.63 -25.00
CA THR A 89 2.69 -19.79 -25.51
C THR A 89 3.31 -20.48 -24.31
N ILE A 90 2.65 -21.52 -23.82
CA ILE A 90 3.23 -22.45 -22.85
C ILE A 90 4.40 -23.08 -23.58
N ALA A 91 5.62 -22.70 -23.21
CA ALA A 91 6.82 -23.39 -23.66
C ALA A 91 6.67 -24.87 -23.29
N PRO A 92 6.96 -25.82 -24.20
CA PRO A 92 6.98 -27.23 -23.83
C PRO A 92 7.93 -27.41 -22.66
N LEU A 93 7.42 -28.06 -21.61
CA LEU A 93 8.17 -28.42 -20.41
C LEU A 93 9.48 -29.07 -20.84
N PRO A 94 10.66 -28.62 -20.37
CA PRO A 94 11.89 -29.37 -20.59
C PRO A 94 11.71 -30.76 -19.99
N GLU A 95 12.03 -31.80 -20.77
CA GLU A 95 12.11 -33.17 -20.28
C GLU A 95 12.95 -33.20 -18.99
N ALA A 96 12.42 -33.89 -17.99
CA ALA A 96 13.05 -34.01 -16.68
C ALA A 96 14.51 -34.46 -16.84
N PRO A 97 15.48 -33.79 -16.19
CA PRO A 97 16.86 -34.28 -16.15
C PRO A 97 16.88 -35.68 -15.52
N PRO A 98 17.72 -36.60 -16.02
CA PRO A 98 17.89 -37.91 -15.39
C PRO A 98 18.30 -37.72 -13.93
N GLU A 99 17.61 -38.47 -13.07
CA GLU A 99 17.79 -38.51 -11.62
C GLU A 99 19.25 -38.84 -11.28
N PRO A 100 20.00 -37.95 -10.60
CA PRO A 100 21.31 -38.30 -10.11
C PRO A 100 21.16 -39.17 -8.86
N GLU A 101 21.36 -40.47 -9.04
CA GLU A 101 21.74 -41.39 -7.98
C GLU A 101 23.07 -40.93 -7.35
N LYS A 102 23.02 -40.59 -6.05
CA LYS A 102 24.02 -40.76 -4.97
C LYS A 102 24.32 -39.51 -4.14
N GLU A 103 23.94 -39.67 -2.87
CA GLU A 103 24.84 -39.53 -1.72
C GLU A 103 25.39 -38.11 -1.47
N ALA A 104 24.54 -37.29 -0.87
CA ALA A 104 24.97 -36.17 -0.04
C ALA A 104 24.64 -36.51 1.42
N GLU A 105 25.65 -37.04 2.10
CA GLU A 105 26.03 -36.74 3.48
C GLU A 105 25.00 -35.89 4.24
N ALA A 106 24.29 -36.54 5.19
CA ALA A 106 23.40 -35.86 6.10
C ALA A 106 24.20 -34.83 6.91
N ALA A 107 24.12 -33.56 6.50
CA ALA A 107 24.53 -32.44 7.33
C ALA A 107 23.89 -32.62 8.71
N PRO A 108 24.61 -32.33 9.82
CA PRO A 108 24.02 -32.43 11.15
C PRO A 108 22.75 -31.59 11.15
N LEU A 109 21.61 -32.28 11.31
CA LEU A 109 20.29 -31.66 11.43
C LEU A 109 20.43 -30.60 12.52
N LYS A 110 20.49 -29.33 12.12
CA LYS A 110 20.44 -28.22 13.06
C LYS A 110 19.19 -28.49 13.91
N PRO A 111 19.33 -28.60 15.24
CA PRO A 111 18.17 -28.89 16.08
C PRO A 111 17.06 -27.89 15.72
N PRO A 112 15.80 -28.35 15.60
CA PRO A 112 14.71 -27.49 15.20
C PRO A 112 14.72 -26.24 16.09
N PRO A 113 14.50 -25.04 15.51
CA PRO A 113 14.53 -23.80 16.28
C PRO A 113 13.53 -23.93 17.43
N THR A 114 13.98 -23.59 18.63
CA THR A 114 13.17 -23.80 19.83
C THR A 114 12.02 -22.79 19.96
N VAL A 115 12.09 -21.70 19.19
CA VAL A 115 11.04 -20.71 19.02
C VAL A 115 10.58 -20.74 17.56
N ASP A 116 9.26 -20.72 17.35
CA ASP A 116 8.69 -20.79 16.00
C ASP A 116 7.51 -19.82 15.89
N LEU A 117 7.78 -18.57 15.49
CA LEU A 117 6.77 -17.52 15.42
C LEU A 117 6.12 -17.52 14.04
N HIS A 118 4.85 -17.89 14.00
CA HIS A 118 4.01 -17.73 12.82
C HIS A 118 3.06 -16.54 13.01
N GLY A 119 2.81 -15.79 11.94
CA GLY A 119 1.83 -14.72 12.01
C GLY A 119 1.04 -14.50 10.74
N SER A 120 -0.05 -13.76 10.89
CA SER A 120 -0.93 -13.30 9.82
C SER A 120 -1.06 -11.78 9.85
N ILE A 121 -1.10 -11.19 8.66
CA ILE A 121 -1.41 -9.77 8.49
C ILE A 121 -2.92 -9.63 8.30
N GLU A 122 -3.60 -9.09 9.31
CA GLU A 122 -5.05 -8.93 9.30
C GLU A 122 -5.44 -7.69 8.47
N ASN A 123 -4.95 -6.51 8.89
CA ASN A 123 -5.26 -5.22 8.25
C ASN A 123 -3.99 -4.43 7.94
N ILE A 124 -4.05 -3.62 6.88
CA ILE A 124 -3.00 -2.66 6.50
C ILE A 124 -3.68 -1.32 6.24
N TYR A 125 -3.15 -0.26 6.84
CA TYR A 125 -3.55 1.11 6.59
C TYR A 125 -2.34 1.97 6.24
N PHE A 126 -2.57 3.04 5.49
CA PHE A 126 -1.54 3.98 5.09
C PHE A 126 -1.94 5.38 5.56
N LEU A 127 -1.01 6.11 6.16
CA LEU A 127 -1.18 7.52 6.50
C LEU A 127 -0.08 8.31 5.78
N GLY A 128 -0.46 9.17 4.84
CA GLY A 128 0.47 10.07 4.17
C GLY A 128 0.68 11.35 4.97
N ALA A 129 1.94 11.74 5.18
CA ALA A 129 2.28 13.11 5.53
C ALA A 129 2.41 13.91 4.24
N SER A 130 1.49 14.84 4.00
CA SER A 130 1.54 15.75 2.84
C SER A 130 2.52 16.89 3.11
N ALA A 131 3.80 16.70 2.78
CA ALA A 131 4.71 17.82 2.55
C ALA A 131 4.68 18.19 1.04
N PRO A 132 4.88 19.47 0.67
CA PRO A 132 4.69 19.95 -0.71
C PRO A 132 5.59 19.28 -1.77
N TYR A 133 6.62 18.51 -1.37
CA TYR A 133 7.57 17.86 -2.29
C TYR A 133 7.96 16.43 -1.89
N LEU A 134 7.49 15.93 -0.75
CA LEU A 134 7.77 14.59 -0.24
C LEU A 134 6.48 14.04 0.35
N VAL A 135 5.97 12.95 -0.22
CA VAL A 135 4.90 12.19 0.42
C VAL A 135 5.55 10.99 1.07
N ASN A 136 5.96 11.16 2.32
CA ASN A 136 6.29 10.03 3.16
C ASN A 136 4.97 9.47 3.66
N TYR A 137 4.81 8.14 3.62
CA TYR A 137 3.67 7.49 4.24
C TYR A 137 4.14 6.51 5.29
N SER A 138 3.39 6.45 6.38
CA SER A 138 3.54 5.43 7.41
C SER A 138 2.59 4.27 7.09
N VAL A 139 3.06 3.06 7.31
CA VAL A 139 2.27 1.83 7.14
C VAL A 139 1.90 1.29 8.51
N TYR A 140 0.61 1.14 8.77
CA TYR A 140 0.08 0.59 10.01
C TYR A 140 -0.46 -0.80 9.73
N VAL A 141 0.04 -1.78 10.45
CA VAL A 141 -0.25 -3.19 10.20
C VAL A 141 -0.83 -3.82 11.46
N LYS A 142 -2.01 -4.41 11.35
CA LYS A 142 -2.58 -5.27 12.40
C LYS A 142 -2.07 -6.69 12.20
N LEU A 143 -1.39 -7.21 13.20
CA LEU A 143 -0.78 -8.53 13.18
C LEU A 143 -1.40 -9.43 14.23
N ARG A 144 -1.48 -10.71 13.89
CA ARG A 144 -1.72 -11.80 14.83
C ARG A 144 -0.53 -12.74 14.76
N ILE A 145 0.16 -12.95 15.87
CA ILE A 145 1.38 -13.77 15.94
C ILE A 145 1.21 -14.84 17.00
N THR A 146 1.55 -16.08 16.67
CA THR A 146 1.47 -17.26 17.52
C THR A 146 2.81 -17.97 17.54
N ASN A 147 3.30 -18.32 18.73
CA ASN A 147 4.46 -19.17 18.87
C ASN A 147 4.04 -20.65 18.82
N HIS A 148 4.61 -21.44 17.93
CA HIS A 148 4.40 -22.88 17.82
C HIS A 148 5.55 -23.68 18.47
N GLY A 149 6.67 -23.02 18.75
CA GLY A 149 7.85 -23.58 19.36
C GLY A 149 7.67 -23.86 20.86
N PRO A 150 8.48 -24.75 21.44
CA PRO A 150 8.49 -25.04 22.87
C PRO A 150 8.94 -23.86 23.76
N ASP A 151 9.86 -23.02 23.29
CA ASP A 151 10.47 -21.97 24.10
C ASP A 151 9.70 -20.64 23.97
N GLU A 152 9.68 -19.86 25.04
CA GLU A 152 9.09 -18.52 25.04
C GLU A 152 10.10 -17.47 24.55
N ALA A 153 9.64 -16.49 23.78
CA ALA A 153 10.50 -15.42 23.28
C ALA A 153 9.78 -14.08 23.15
N VAL A 154 10.54 -13.00 23.08
CA VAL A 154 10.04 -11.65 22.80
C VAL A 154 10.63 -11.18 21.48
N ILE A 155 9.86 -10.45 20.68
CA ILE A 155 10.36 -9.89 19.42
C ILE A 155 11.19 -8.64 19.73
N THR A 156 12.42 -8.61 19.27
CA THR A 156 13.40 -7.54 19.53
C THR A 156 13.59 -6.61 18.33
N LYS A 157 13.38 -7.10 17.11
CA LYS A 157 13.46 -6.28 15.88
C LYS A 157 12.30 -6.54 14.94
N TRP A 158 11.92 -5.46 14.26
CA TRP A 158 10.80 -5.43 13.32
C TRP A 158 11.24 -4.66 12.07
N TYR A 159 11.12 -5.30 10.90
CA TYR A 159 11.27 -4.61 9.63
C TYR A 159 10.13 -4.98 8.69
N LEU A 160 9.70 -4.02 7.90
CA LEU A 160 8.77 -4.22 6.81
C LEU A 160 9.55 -4.16 5.49
N TYR A 161 9.34 -5.14 4.62
CA TYR A 161 9.75 -5.09 3.23
C TYR A 161 8.51 -5.06 2.34
N ILE A 162 8.43 -4.08 1.45
CA ILE A 162 7.33 -3.93 0.51
C ILE A 162 7.87 -4.19 -0.89
N SER A 163 7.31 -5.17 -1.60
CA SER A 163 7.70 -5.51 -2.97
C SER A 163 6.59 -5.16 -3.95
N ILE A 164 6.91 -4.43 -5.02
CA ILE A 164 5.92 -4.03 -6.04
C ILE A 164 6.47 -4.44 -7.40
N GLY A 165 5.98 -5.56 -7.93
CA GLY A 165 6.62 -6.22 -9.07
C GLY A 165 7.89 -6.97 -8.67
N GLU A 166 8.77 -7.18 -9.63
CA GLU A 166 9.89 -8.14 -9.55
C GLU A 166 11.18 -7.59 -8.93
N THR A 167 11.34 -6.26 -8.81
CA THR A 167 12.68 -5.67 -8.63
C THR A 167 12.86 -4.77 -7.41
N ASP A 168 11.82 -4.10 -6.90
CA ASP A 168 12.00 -3.12 -5.83
C ASP A 168 11.43 -3.62 -4.50
N LYS A 169 12.32 -3.81 -3.51
CA LYS A 169 11.97 -4.02 -2.10
C LYS A 169 12.29 -2.76 -1.31
N VAL A 170 11.27 -2.11 -0.78
CA VAL A 170 11.46 -1.00 0.16
C VAL A 170 11.47 -1.52 1.57
N GLN A 171 12.50 -1.14 2.34
CA GLN A 171 12.61 -1.46 3.74
C GLN A 171 12.05 -0.31 4.60
N GLY A 172 11.23 -0.65 5.59
CA GLY A 172 10.75 0.25 6.62
C GLY A 172 11.09 -0.28 8.00
N ASN A 173 11.56 0.60 8.88
CA ASN A 173 11.82 0.29 10.28
C ASN A 173 10.53 0.46 11.08
N SER A 174 10.36 -0.34 12.14
CA SER A 174 9.27 -0.09 13.09
C SER A 174 9.48 1.22 13.83
N VAL A 175 8.39 1.93 14.08
CA VAL A 175 8.37 3.19 14.84
C VAL A 175 7.25 3.11 15.86
N ASP A 176 7.43 3.80 16.99
CA ASP A 176 6.43 3.95 18.02
C ASP A 176 5.07 4.36 17.45
N LEU A 177 4.03 3.70 17.94
CA LEU A 177 2.66 3.99 17.55
C LEU A 177 2.15 5.24 18.29
N PRO A 178 1.70 6.28 17.57
CA PRO A 178 1.15 7.48 18.21
C PRO A 178 -0.13 7.17 19.00
N ALA A 179 -0.22 7.66 20.23
CA ALA A 179 -1.34 7.38 21.13
C ALA A 179 -2.68 7.99 20.67
N ASN A 180 -2.65 9.05 19.85
CA ASN A 180 -3.83 9.78 19.39
C ASN A 180 -4.33 9.32 18.01
N LEU A 181 -3.86 8.19 17.47
CA LEU A 181 -4.39 7.63 16.22
C LEU A 181 -5.56 6.68 16.48
N ALA A 182 -6.55 6.74 15.59
CA ALA A 182 -7.66 5.80 15.57
C ALA A 182 -8.08 5.49 14.12
N ILE A 183 -8.74 4.35 13.93
CA ILE A 183 -9.40 4.00 12.68
C ILE A 183 -10.86 4.40 12.79
N LYS A 184 -11.27 5.35 11.96
CA LYS A 184 -12.67 5.75 11.78
C LYS A 184 -13.34 4.78 10.82
N ARG A 185 -14.41 4.12 11.27
CA ARG A 185 -15.22 3.20 10.45
C ARG A 185 -16.67 3.65 10.42
N PRO A 186 -17.38 3.52 9.28
CA PRO A 186 -18.82 3.71 9.25
C PRO A 186 -19.47 2.63 10.14
N ASP A 187 -20.45 3.03 10.95
CA ASP A 187 -21.23 2.06 11.71
C ASP A 187 -22.14 1.29 10.74
N THR A 188 -21.86 -0.02 10.58
CA THR A 188 -22.56 -0.92 9.66
C THR A 188 -24.01 -1.19 10.03
N ASN A 189 -24.49 -0.68 11.18
CA ASN A 189 -25.86 -0.90 11.65
C ASN A 189 -26.93 -0.06 10.92
N TYR A 190 -26.57 0.90 10.07
CA TYR A 190 -27.55 1.75 9.38
C TYR A 190 -27.41 1.68 7.85
N LEU A 191 -28.29 0.90 7.23
CA LEU A 191 -28.36 0.69 5.77
C LEU A 191 -28.72 1.95 4.95
N LEU A 192 -29.08 3.07 5.59
CA LEU A 192 -29.68 4.21 4.88
C LEU A 192 -28.93 5.53 5.02
N MET A 193 -27.93 5.65 5.91
CA MET A 193 -27.00 6.79 5.98
C MET A 193 -26.01 6.52 7.13
N PRO A 194 -24.70 6.37 6.89
CA PRO A 194 -23.73 6.27 7.98
C PRO A 194 -23.54 7.66 8.62
N GLN A 195 -24.47 8.07 9.48
CA GLN A 195 -24.28 9.28 10.29
C GLN A 195 -23.40 9.04 11.51
N ASN A 196 -23.29 7.77 11.93
CA ASN A 196 -22.48 7.37 13.07
C ASN A 196 -21.19 6.70 12.60
N PHE A 197 -20.09 7.12 13.22
CA PHE A 197 -18.77 6.51 13.04
C PHE A 197 -18.34 5.88 14.36
N ARG A 198 -17.68 4.74 14.27
CA ARG A 198 -16.94 4.15 15.39
C ARG A 198 -15.45 4.41 15.21
N TYR A 199 -14.76 4.60 16.32
CA TYR A 199 -13.31 4.81 16.36
C TYR A 199 -12.67 3.59 17.02
N GLU A 200 -11.81 2.87 16.28
CA GLU A 200 -11.02 1.76 16.79
C GLU A 200 -9.62 2.27 17.17
N SER A 201 -9.20 2.03 18.41
CA SER A 201 -7.86 2.37 18.87
C SER A 201 -6.82 1.43 18.24
N LEU A 202 -5.64 1.95 17.93
CA LEU A 202 -4.51 1.17 17.42
C LEU A 202 -3.70 0.52 18.57
N GLN A 203 -4.38 -0.01 19.58
CA GLN A 203 -3.76 -0.71 20.71
C GLN A 203 -4.15 -2.20 20.71
N PRO A 204 -3.30 -3.10 21.21
CA PRO A 204 -1.97 -2.85 21.78
C PRO A 204 -0.88 -2.62 20.71
N ASP A 205 0.16 -1.86 21.05
CA ASP A 205 1.38 -1.71 20.25
C ASP A 205 2.32 -2.91 20.47
N LEU A 206 2.53 -3.72 19.43
CA LEU A 206 3.34 -4.93 19.51
C LEU A 206 4.85 -4.65 19.61
N THR A 207 5.30 -3.44 19.27
CA THR A 207 6.72 -3.05 19.38
C THR A 207 7.13 -2.78 20.83
N LYS A 208 6.16 -2.55 21.72
CA LYS A 208 6.36 -2.22 23.14
C LYS A 208 5.96 -3.34 24.09
N VAL A 209 5.81 -4.57 23.58
CA VAL A 209 5.49 -5.72 24.43
C VAL A 209 6.63 -5.92 25.45
N PRO A 210 6.34 -5.82 26.75
CA PRO A 210 7.38 -5.90 27.77
C PRO A 210 7.96 -7.32 27.84
N LEU A 211 9.20 -7.44 28.34
CA LEU A 211 9.85 -8.74 28.57
C LEU A 211 9.03 -9.67 29.49
N SER A 212 8.19 -9.10 30.35
CA SER A 212 7.27 -9.84 31.22
C SER A 212 6.12 -10.54 30.48
N GLU A 213 5.91 -10.21 29.21
CA GLU A 213 4.88 -10.79 28.36
C GLU A 213 5.50 -11.42 27.10
N PRO A 214 6.20 -12.56 27.23
CA PRO A 214 6.72 -13.26 26.07
C PRO A 214 5.62 -13.93 25.25
N TYR A 215 5.95 -14.30 24.01
CA TYR A 215 5.12 -15.12 23.13
C TYR A 215 5.18 -16.58 23.61
N ARG A 216 4.13 -16.97 24.32
CA ARG A 216 3.97 -18.34 24.83
C ARG A 216 3.44 -19.27 23.75
N LYS A 217 3.81 -20.55 23.85
CA LYS A 217 3.37 -21.59 22.92
C LYS A 217 1.84 -21.65 22.80
N GLY A 218 1.33 -21.58 21.58
CA GLY A 218 -0.08 -21.74 21.23
C GLY A 218 -0.98 -20.56 21.59
N ILE A 219 -0.46 -19.50 22.23
CA ILE A 219 -1.25 -18.32 22.61
C ILE A 219 -1.05 -17.22 21.57
N PRO A 220 -2.06 -16.92 20.73
CA PRO A 220 -1.96 -15.85 19.76
C PRO A 220 -1.95 -14.50 20.48
N LYS A 221 -1.08 -13.59 20.03
CA LYS A 221 -1.12 -12.18 20.40
C LYS A 221 -1.48 -11.34 19.19
N GLU A 222 -2.41 -10.42 19.39
CA GLU A 222 -2.90 -9.51 18.37
C GLU A 222 -2.55 -8.08 18.75
N GLY A 223 -2.20 -7.27 17.75
CA GLY A 223 -1.91 -5.87 17.98
C GLY A 223 -1.43 -5.17 16.72
N TRP A 224 -0.94 -3.95 16.90
CA TRP A 224 -0.55 -3.05 15.82
C TRP A 224 0.95 -2.81 15.80
N VAL A 225 1.49 -2.64 14.60
CA VAL A 225 2.86 -2.17 14.37
C VAL A 225 2.81 -1.07 13.32
N ARG A 226 3.55 0.01 13.55
CA ARG A 226 3.77 1.06 12.57
C ARG A 226 5.16 0.90 11.96
N PHE A 227 5.25 1.04 10.65
CA PHE A 227 6.49 1.08 9.90
C PHE A 227 6.58 2.37 9.08
N ASP A 228 7.77 2.96 9.04
CA ASP A 228 8.08 4.09 8.19
C ASP A 228 9.05 3.62 7.09
N PRO A 229 8.55 3.23 5.90
CA PRO A 229 9.40 2.92 4.75
C PRO A 229 10.12 4.19 4.30
N SER A 230 11.45 4.20 4.41
CA SER A 230 12.25 5.23 3.76
C SER A 230 12.23 4.99 2.26
N ASP A 231 12.14 6.06 1.47
CA ASP A 231 12.44 6.05 0.03
C ASP A 231 11.38 5.50 -0.94
N TYR A 232 10.15 5.21 -0.50
CA TYR A 232 9.09 4.95 -1.49
C TYR A 232 8.42 6.24 -1.94
N GLY A 233 8.19 6.34 -3.26
CA GLY A 233 7.64 7.50 -3.94
C GLY A 233 6.27 7.96 -3.44
N SER A 234 5.66 8.90 -4.17
CA SER A 234 4.62 9.75 -3.59
C SER A 234 3.26 9.09 -3.27
N ALA A 235 3.11 7.76 -3.42
CA ALA A 235 1.83 7.07 -3.31
C ALA A 235 1.95 5.72 -2.58
N PRO A 236 0.95 5.36 -1.74
CA PRO A 236 0.95 4.09 -1.03
C PRO A 236 0.81 2.91 -2.00
N PRO A 237 1.55 1.81 -1.77
CA PRO A 237 1.60 0.67 -2.67
C PRO A 237 0.42 -0.30 -2.43
N VAL A 238 -0.77 0.12 -2.87
CA VAL A 238 -2.04 -0.58 -2.64
C VAL A 238 -2.16 -1.99 -3.25
N ASN A 239 -1.16 -2.45 -4.02
CA ASN A 239 -1.12 -3.78 -4.63
C ASN A 239 0.24 -4.49 -4.39
N GLY A 240 1.03 -4.09 -3.39
CA GLY A 240 2.34 -4.68 -3.12
C GLY A 240 2.29 -6.07 -2.45
N ALA A 241 3.40 -6.81 -2.42
CA ALA A 241 3.60 -7.86 -1.43
C ALA A 241 4.22 -7.24 -0.16
N PHE A 242 3.78 -7.70 1.01
CA PHE A 242 4.26 -7.22 2.30
C PHE A 242 4.95 -8.37 3.02
N PHE A 243 6.20 -8.17 3.41
CA PHE A 243 7.00 -9.14 4.15
C PHE A 243 7.46 -8.49 5.44
N ILE A 244 7.07 -9.03 6.58
CA ILE A 244 7.49 -8.54 7.88
C ILE A 244 8.53 -9.49 8.41
N TYR A 245 9.72 -8.96 8.63
CA TYR A 245 10.82 -9.64 9.30
C TYR A 245 10.71 -9.40 10.80
N LEU A 246 10.89 -10.46 11.56
CA LEU A 246 10.96 -10.45 13.01
C LEU A 246 12.27 -11.10 13.46
N GLU A 247 12.94 -10.51 14.44
CA GLU A 247 14.02 -11.16 15.17
C GLU A 247 13.58 -11.34 16.63
N ASP A 248 13.69 -12.54 17.16
CA ASP A 248 13.34 -12.83 18.55
C ASP A 248 14.51 -12.61 19.52
N SER A 249 14.24 -12.75 20.81
CA SER A 249 15.22 -12.57 21.89
C SER A 249 16.31 -13.64 21.93
N LEU A 250 16.16 -14.73 21.19
CA LEU A 250 17.17 -15.79 21.03
C LEU A 250 17.96 -15.63 19.71
N GLY A 251 17.64 -14.59 18.92
CA GLY A 251 18.28 -14.31 17.63
C GLY A 251 17.73 -15.15 16.47
N ASN A 252 16.60 -15.85 16.63
CA ASN A 252 15.97 -16.51 15.48
C ASN A 252 15.19 -15.49 14.65
N VAL A 253 15.14 -15.76 13.35
CA VAL A 253 14.51 -14.90 12.36
C VAL A 253 13.23 -15.55 11.86
N HIS A 254 12.16 -14.76 11.81
CA HIS A 254 10.83 -15.20 11.37
C HIS A 254 10.29 -14.26 10.29
N TRP A 255 9.48 -14.80 9.38
CA TRP A 255 8.90 -14.04 8.28
C TRP A 255 7.38 -14.20 8.25
N ILE A 256 6.68 -13.06 8.21
CA ILE A 256 5.25 -13.00 7.96
C ILE A 256 5.04 -12.41 6.57
N THR A 257 4.36 -13.14 5.69
CA THR A 257 4.20 -12.74 4.29
C THR A 257 2.75 -12.56 3.93
N ARG A 258 2.41 -11.46 3.24
CA ARG A 258 1.14 -11.26 2.56
C ARG A 258 1.41 -11.03 1.07
N LYS A 259 0.82 -11.89 0.24
CA LYS A 259 0.94 -11.84 -1.22
C LYS A 259 0.28 -10.55 -1.78
N PRO A 260 0.66 -10.15 -3.01
CA PRO A 260 -0.01 -9.06 -3.71
C PRO A 260 -1.51 -9.31 -3.84
N GLN A 261 -2.32 -8.39 -3.35
CA GLN A 261 -3.77 -8.41 -3.51
C GLN A 261 -4.35 -7.02 -3.27
N SER A 262 -5.51 -6.72 -3.86
CA SER A 262 -6.25 -5.49 -3.55
C SER A 262 -6.66 -5.49 -2.09
N TYR A 263 -6.23 -4.48 -1.33
CA TYR A 263 -6.60 -4.35 0.07
C TYR A 263 -8.05 -3.89 0.22
N LYS A 264 -8.80 -4.57 1.08
CA LYS A 264 -10.09 -4.06 1.53
C LYS A 264 -9.83 -2.83 2.40
N VAL A 265 -10.19 -1.67 1.89
CA VAL A 265 -10.19 -0.43 2.66
C VAL A 265 -11.44 -0.43 3.54
N ASP A 266 -11.28 -0.75 4.82
CA ASP A 266 -12.37 -0.91 5.80
C ASP A 266 -12.35 0.15 6.91
N GLY A 267 -11.93 1.37 6.56
CA GLY A 267 -11.88 2.53 7.46
C GLY A 267 -10.89 3.57 6.97
N GLU A 268 -10.76 4.65 7.74
CA GLU A 268 -9.80 5.73 7.52
C GLU A 268 -8.98 5.94 8.79
N LEU A 269 -7.65 6.05 8.66
CA LEU A 269 -6.80 6.48 9.77
C LEU A 269 -7.00 7.97 10.00
N ILE A 270 -7.34 8.32 11.23
CA ILE A 270 -7.49 9.71 11.64
C ILE A 270 -6.67 9.98 12.90
N GLN A 271 -6.15 11.19 12.97
CA GLN A 271 -5.60 11.71 14.22
C GLN A 271 -6.74 12.30 15.04
N LEU A 272 -6.95 11.76 16.23
CA LEU A 272 -7.87 12.32 17.20
C LEU A 272 -7.24 13.59 17.79
N PRO A 273 -8.03 14.63 18.07
CA PRO A 273 -7.54 15.78 18.83
C PRO A 273 -7.01 15.27 20.17
N ASP A 274 -5.84 15.75 20.58
CA ASP A 274 -5.33 15.48 21.93
C ASP A 274 -6.41 15.93 22.91
N SER A 275 -6.96 14.99 23.70
CA SER A 275 -7.94 15.32 24.73
C SER A 275 -7.35 16.47 25.55
N PRO A 276 -8.05 17.61 25.69
CA PRO A 276 -7.53 18.73 26.47
C PRO A 276 -7.22 18.16 27.85
N THR A 277 -5.92 18.15 28.19
CA THR A 277 -5.48 17.75 29.51
C THR A 277 -6.20 18.73 30.43
N MET A 278 -7.25 18.28 31.12
CA MET A 278 -7.83 19.07 32.20
C MET A 278 -6.71 19.17 33.23
N SER A 279 -5.91 20.22 33.12
CA SER A 279 -5.04 20.66 34.19
C SER A 279 -5.99 21.01 35.33
N LEU A 280 -6.18 20.04 36.23
CA LEU A 280 -6.71 20.28 37.56
C LEU A 280 -5.75 21.28 38.20
N SER A 281 -6.05 22.56 38.01
CA SER A 281 -5.54 23.65 38.80
C SER A 281 -5.99 23.36 40.23
N SER A 282 -5.11 22.70 40.99
CA SER A 282 -5.20 22.69 42.44
C SER A 282 -4.96 24.13 42.92
N GLY A 283 -6.05 24.90 42.97
CA GLY A 283 -6.08 26.17 43.66
C GLY A 283 -5.89 25.89 45.14
N THR A 284 -4.74 26.27 45.65
CA THR A 284 -4.45 26.47 47.07
C THR A 284 -5.25 27.63 47.63
#